data_AF-A0A0M8XS74-F1
#
_entry.id   AF-A0A0M8XS74-F1
#
_cell.length_a   1.000
_cell.length_b   1.000
_cell.length_c   1.000
_cell.angle_alpha   90.00
_cell.angle_beta   90.00
_cell.angle_gamma   90.00
#
_symmetry.space_group_name_H-M   'P 1'
#
loop_
_entity.id
_entity.type
_entity.pdbx_description
1 polymer ?
#
loop_
_entity_poly.entity_id
_entity_poly.type
_entity_poly.pdbx_seq_one_letter_code
_entity_poly.pdbx_strand_id
1 'polypeptide(L)'
;MTAVAAARTDIFRSPIGSHVKEDAARALTEPPSGDWQLRARVRVDFHADWDAGALLLWRDDRTWAKLNLELAPGGTPSIFSVVTRDGRSDDAVGAAVGGSSAWLRISSLDGGYAFHSSHDGVTWRLQRQFTLDGPVRVGLEVQSPVGDGCEVVFDQVRLEASRLAHLFDGR
;
A
#
# COMPACT_ATOMS: atom_id res chain seq x y z
N MET A 1 10.80 -10.58 5.27
CA MET A 1 11.73 -9.68 4.56
C MET A 1 11.75 -8.37 5.33
N THR A 2 12.92 -7.82 5.63
CA THR A 2 13.05 -6.52 6.31
C THR A 2 13.54 -5.49 5.31
N ALA A 3 12.98 -4.29 5.35
CA ALA A 3 13.38 -3.13 4.57
C ALA A 3 13.46 -1.92 5.50
N VAL A 4 14.28 -0.94 5.13
CA VAL A 4 14.46 0.30 5.89
C VAL A 4 14.07 1.46 4.99
N ALA A 5 13.11 2.27 5.45
CA ALA A 5 12.84 3.55 4.81
C ALA A 5 13.98 4.51 5.11
N ALA A 6 14.47 5.20 4.08
CA ALA A 6 15.45 6.26 4.28
C ALA A 6 14.77 7.52 4.84
N ALA A 7 15.56 8.38 5.49
CA ALA A 7 15.08 9.65 5.98
C ALA A 7 14.46 10.48 4.84
N ARG A 8 13.31 11.10 5.12
CA ARG A 8 12.63 12.06 4.23
C ARG A 8 12.24 11.50 2.86
N THR A 9 11.96 10.21 2.76
CA THR A 9 11.50 9.60 1.50
C THR A 9 10.01 9.33 1.48
N ASP A 10 9.38 9.54 0.33
CA ASP A 10 7.95 9.33 0.11
C ASP A 10 7.63 9.06 -1.39
N ILE A 11 6.46 8.48 -1.66
CA ILE A 11 5.81 8.43 -2.97
C ILE A 11 4.42 9.07 -2.81
N PHE A 12 4.31 10.35 -3.16
CA PHE A 12 3.05 11.09 -3.07
C PHE A 12 3.03 12.26 -4.06
N ARG A 13 1.88 12.47 -4.71
CA ARG A 13 1.66 13.61 -5.62
C ARG A 13 0.41 14.34 -5.19
N SER A 14 0.60 15.34 -4.33
CA SER A 14 -0.50 15.98 -3.62
C SER A 14 -1.62 16.45 -4.58
N PRO A 15 -2.88 16.10 -4.31
CA PRO A 15 -4.00 16.69 -5.05
C PRO A 15 -4.16 18.18 -4.76
N ILE A 16 -3.69 18.63 -3.58
CA ILE A 16 -3.83 19.99 -3.08
C ILE A 16 -2.44 20.64 -3.06
N GLY A 17 -2.26 21.71 -3.84
CA GLY A 17 -0.96 22.36 -3.99
C GLY A 17 -0.04 21.63 -4.97
N SER A 18 1.28 21.78 -4.79
CA SER A 18 2.31 21.33 -5.74
C SER A 18 3.31 20.32 -5.18
N HIS A 19 3.07 19.79 -3.97
CA HIS A 19 4.00 18.86 -3.33
C HIS A 19 4.05 17.52 -4.08
N VAL A 20 5.26 17.10 -4.45
CA VAL A 20 5.54 15.84 -5.15
C VAL A 20 6.80 15.22 -4.56
N LYS A 21 6.72 13.93 -4.25
CA LYS A 21 7.82 13.07 -3.81
C LYS A 21 7.72 11.71 -4.50
N GLU A 22 8.87 11.14 -4.87
CA GLU A 22 8.95 9.83 -5.52
C GLU A 22 10.33 9.17 -5.30
N ASP A 23 10.81 9.19 -4.07
CA ASP A 23 12.13 8.67 -3.70
C ASP A 23 12.08 7.60 -2.62
N ALA A 24 10.89 7.15 -2.23
CA ALA A 24 10.73 5.97 -1.39
C ALA A 24 11.26 4.69 -2.07
N ALA A 25 11.84 3.81 -1.26
CA ALA A 25 12.38 2.55 -1.75
C ALA A 25 11.23 1.62 -2.17
N ARG A 26 11.39 0.97 -3.33
CA ARG A 26 10.40 0.06 -3.90
C ARG A 26 11.05 -1.20 -4.44
N ALA A 27 10.41 -2.34 -4.21
CA ALA A 27 10.77 -3.62 -4.80
C ALA A 27 9.59 -4.12 -5.63
N LEU A 28 9.76 -4.15 -6.96
CA LEU A 28 8.68 -4.40 -7.93
C LEU A 28 8.93 -5.67 -8.74
N THR A 29 7.86 -6.35 -9.12
CA THR A 29 7.88 -7.50 -10.04
C THR A 29 6.68 -7.47 -10.99
N GLU A 30 6.74 -8.23 -12.07
CA GLU A 30 5.59 -8.42 -12.97
C GLU A 30 4.56 -9.34 -12.30
N PRO A 31 3.27 -8.98 -12.27
CA PRO A 31 2.25 -9.87 -11.75
C PRO A 31 1.96 -11.04 -12.72
N PRO A 32 1.31 -12.12 -12.23
CA PRO A 32 0.77 -13.15 -13.11
C PRO A 32 -0.25 -12.59 -14.11
N SER A 33 -0.45 -13.28 -15.23
CA SER A 33 -1.55 -12.97 -16.15
C SER A 33 -2.91 -13.35 -15.55
N GLY A 34 -3.96 -12.64 -15.98
CA GLY A 34 -5.31 -12.84 -15.45
C GLY A 34 -5.49 -12.26 -14.04
N ASP A 35 -6.38 -12.86 -13.27
CA ASP A 35 -6.62 -12.44 -11.88
C ASP A 35 -5.52 -12.95 -10.94
N TRP A 36 -5.14 -12.11 -10.00
CA TRP A 36 -4.07 -12.42 -9.05
C TRP A 36 -4.26 -11.67 -7.73
N GLN A 37 -3.54 -12.13 -6.70
CA GLN A 37 -3.52 -11.48 -5.39
C GLN A 37 -2.08 -11.35 -4.88
N LEU A 38 -1.72 -10.17 -4.40
CA LEU A 38 -0.54 -9.94 -3.54
C LEU A 38 -1.03 -9.69 -2.12
N ARG A 39 -0.49 -10.43 -1.14
CA ARG A 39 -0.73 -10.16 0.29
C ARG A 39 0.56 -10.21 1.10
N ALA A 40 0.57 -9.50 2.22
CA ALA A 40 1.61 -9.59 3.22
C ALA A 40 1.07 -9.18 4.60
N ARG A 41 1.71 -9.66 5.67
CA ARG A 41 1.63 -9.02 6.99
C ARG A 41 2.73 -7.99 7.08
N VAL A 42 2.36 -6.74 7.28
CA VAL A 42 3.27 -5.60 7.39
C VAL A 42 3.39 -5.23 8.86
N ARG A 43 4.63 -4.98 9.32
CA ARG A 43 4.92 -4.33 10.60
C ARG A 43 5.82 -3.15 10.38
N VAL A 44 5.55 -2.06 11.08
CA VAL A 44 6.34 -0.83 11.01
C VAL A 44 6.82 -0.46 12.39
N ASP A 45 8.12 -0.26 12.54
CA ASP A 45 8.68 0.35 13.75
C ASP A 45 8.54 1.87 13.64
N PHE A 46 7.37 2.38 14.01
CA PHE A 46 7.00 3.79 13.83
C PHE A 46 7.80 4.71 14.75
N HIS A 47 8.41 5.75 14.19
CA HIS A 47 9.16 6.78 14.92
C HIS A 47 8.64 8.20 14.65
N ALA A 48 8.06 8.44 13.47
CA ALA A 48 7.54 9.72 13.05
C ALA A 48 6.22 9.62 12.28
N ASP A 49 5.50 10.74 12.19
CA ASP A 49 4.30 10.82 11.35
C ASP A 49 4.63 10.37 9.91
N TRP A 50 3.68 9.70 9.29
CA TRP A 50 3.75 9.20 7.91
C TRP A 50 4.77 8.08 7.65
N ASP A 51 5.47 7.59 8.67
CA ASP A 51 6.22 6.32 8.57
C ASP A 51 5.27 5.22 8.10
N ALA A 52 5.68 4.44 7.09
CA ALA A 52 4.79 3.43 6.54
C ALA A 52 5.51 2.27 5.85
N GLY A 53 4.80 1.14 5.82
CA GLY A 53 5.04 0.02 4.92
C GLY A 53 3.82 -0.24 4.05
N ALA A 54 4.03 -0.47 2.76
CA ALA A 54 2.94 -0.55 1.79
C ALA A 54 3.06 -1.70 0.79
N LEU A 55 1.91 -2.09 0.24
CA LEU A 55 1.82 -2.80 -1.03
C LEU A 55 1.58 -1.78 -2.15
N LEU A 56 2.22 -1.97 -3.29
CA LEU A 56 2.28 -0.99 -4.37
C LEU A 56 1.89 -1.60 -5.72
N LEU A 57 1.03 -0.91 -6.46
CA LEU A 57 0.83 -1.02 -7.91
C LEU A 57 1.59 0.11 -8.60
N TRP A 58 2.40 -0.21 -9.60
CA TRP A 58 3.25 0.76 -10.28
C TRP A 58 3.22 0.59 -11.79
N ARG A 59 2.65 1.55 -12.53
CA ARG A 59 2.85 1.66 -13.97
C ARG A 59 4.00 2.61 -14.27
N ASP A 60 3.86 3.86 -13.84
CA ASP A 60 4.81 4.94 -14.06
C ASP A 60 4.74 5.98 -12.93
N ASP A 61 5.53 7.04 -13.05
CA ASP A 61 5.66 8.11 -12.07
C ASP A 61 4.34 8.87 -11.84
N ARG A 62 3.41 8.82 -12.80
CA ARG A 62 2.11 9.51 -12.78
C ARG A 62 0.91 8.59 -12.55
N THR A 63 1.10 7.27 -12.61
CA THR A 63 0.04 6.27 -12.53
C THR A 63 0.47 5.11 -11.63
N TRP A 64 -0.05 5.10 -10.41
CA TRP A 64 0.28 4.10 -9.38
C TRP A 64 -0.79 4.09 -8.29
N ALA A 65 -0.81 3.05 -7.46
CA ALA A 65 -1.64 3.03 -6.27
C ALA A 65 -0.95 2.28 -5.13
N LYS A 66 -1.08 2.78 -3.89
CA LYS A 66 -0.49 2.14 -2.71
C LYS A 66 -1.54 1.92 -1.62
N LEU A 67 -1.36 0.84 -0.88
CA LEU A 67 -2.11 0.48 0.32
C LEU A 67 -1.12 0.36 1.46
N ASN A 68 -1.29 1.17 2.50
CA ASN A 68 -0.28 1.43 3.52
C ASN A 68 -0.81 1.10 4.91
N LEU A 69 0.05 0.55 5.76
CA LEU A 69 -0.03 0.72 7.20
C LEU A 69 0.87 1.90 7.55
N GLU A 70 0.29 3.00 8.03
CA GLU A 70 0.97 4.30 8.14
C GLU A 70 0.63 4.99 9.46
N LEU A 71 1.60 5.70 10.05
CA LEU A 71 1.38 6.48 11.26
C LEU A 71 0.69 7.80 10.90
N ALA A 72 -0.60 7.92 11.20
CA ALA A 72 -1.31 9.17 10.99
C ALA A 72 -0.76 10.28 11.91
N PRO A 73 -0.90 11.57 11.54
CA PRO A 73 -0.57 12.70 12.40
C PRO A 73 -1.19 12.57 13.79
N GLY A 74 -0.37 12.76 14.82
CA GLY A 74 -0.79 12.55 16.20
C GLY A 74 -0.67 11.10 16.68
N GLY A 75 0.00 10.24 15.92
CA GLY A 75 0.53 8.97 16.39
C GLY A 75 -0.45 7.79 16.36
N THR A 76 -1.49 7.84 15.53
CA THR A 76 -2.44 6.72 15.39
C THR A 76 -2.13 5.91 14.12
N PRO A 77 -1.58 4.68 14.23
CA PRO A 77 -1.43 3.79 13.08
C PRO A 77 -2.78 3.56 12.40
N SER A 78 -2.84 3.75 11.09
CA SER A 78 -4.07 3.63 10.31
C SER A 78 -3.78 3.02 8.94
N ILE A 79 -4.84 2.51 8.30
CA ILE A 79 -4.75 2.05 6.92
C ILE A 79 -4.94 3.26 6.00
N PHE A 80 -4.02 3.49 5.08
CA PHE A 80 -4.16 4.50 4.04
C PHE A 80 -4.22 3.85 2.68
N SER A 81 -4.98 4.46 1.76
CA SER A 81 -4.96 4.07 0.35
C SER A 81 -4.81 5.30 -0.53
N VAL A 82 -3.92 5.23 -1.51
CA VAL A 82 -3.70 6.31 -2.45
C VAL A 82 -3.80 5.76 -3.85
N VAL A 83 -4.58 6.42 -4.71
CA VAL A 83 -4.68 6.09 -6.13
C VAL A 83 -4.28 7.33 -6.92
N THR A 84 -3.17 7.24 -7.66
CA THR A 84 -2.62 8.34 -8.45
C THR A 84 -2.89 8.08 -9.91
N ARG A 85 -3.57 9.03 -10.57
CA ARG A 85 -3.85 9.05 -12.01
C ARG A 85 -3.44 10.40 -12.57
N ASP A 86 -2.81 10.40 -13.74
CA ASP A 86 -2.32 11.60 -14.42
C ASP A 86 -1.47 12.52 -13.53
N GLY A 87 -0.75 11.94 -12.56
CA GLY A 87 0.12 12.65 -11.64
C GLY A 87 -0.59 13.36 -10.49
N ARG A 88 -1.85 13.00 -10.20
CA ARG A 88 -2.62 13.52 -9.07
C ARG A 88 -3.10 12.37 -8.18
N SER A 89 -2.67 12.39 -6.93
CA SER A 89 -3.07 11.40 -5.92
C SER A 89 -4.48 11.69 -5.42
N ASP A 90 -5.26 10.64 -5.25
CA ASP A 90 -6.54 10.62 -4.55
C ASP A 90 -6.36 9.68 -3.35
N ASP A 91 -6.16 10.25 -2.17
CA ASP A 91 -5.90 9.54 -0.93
C ASP A 91 -7.14 9.42 -0.03
N ALA A 92 -7.22 8.31 0.70
CA ALA A 92 -8.26 8.05 1.67
C ALA A 92 -7.67 7.39 2.91
N VAL A 93 -8.10 7.88 4.08
CA VAL A 93 -7.75 7.34 5.39
C VAL A 93 -8.83 6.36 5.83
N GLY A 94 -8.41 5.12 6.07
CA GLY A 94 -9.25 4.03 6.55
C GLY A 94 -9.27 3.94 8.07
N ALA A 95 -9.56 2.75 8.57
CA ALA A 95 -9.67 2.51 10.01
C ALA A 95 -8.31 2.58 10.72
N ALA A 96 -8.35 3.02 11.98
CA ALA A 96 -7.23 2.90 12.91
C ALA A 96 -6.88 1.42 13.16
N VAL A 97 -5.61 1.15 13.37
CA VAL A 97 -5.04 -0.16 13.66
C VAL A 97 -4.52 -0.16 15.09
N GLY A 98 -4.92 -1.16 15.87
CA GLY A 98 -4.33 -1.39 17.19
C GLY A 98 -2.90 -1.93 17.04
N GLY A 99 -1.91 -1.12 17.38
CA GLY A 99 -0.49 -1.50 17.35
C GLY A 99 0.18 -1.26 16.00
N SER A 100 1.31 -1.94 15.79
CA SER A 100 2.25 -1.67 14.69
C SER A 100 2.20 -2.67 13.54
N SER A 101 1.11 -3.44 13.42
CA SER A 101 1.00 -4.49 12.40
C SER A 101 -0.39 -4.64 11.80
N ALA A 102 -0.44 -4.90 10.50
CA ALA A 102 -1.67 -5.21 9.78
C ALA A 102 -1.37 -6.14 8.59
N TRP A 103 -2.36 -6.91 8.19
CA TRP A 103 -2.34 -7.62 6.93
C TRP A 103 -2.89 -6.72 5.82
N LEU A 104 -2.21 -6.68 4.69
CA LEU A 104 -2.59 -5.93 3.50
C LEU A 104 -2.72 -6.88 2.32
N ARG A 105 -3.65 -6.58 1.41
CA ARG A 105 -3.83 -7.33 0.16
C ARG A 105 -4.26 -6.43 -0.99
N ILE A 106 -3.68 -6.69 -2.16
CA ILE A 106 -4.09 -6.19 -3.46
C ILE A 106 -4.65 -7.37 -4.25
N SER A 107 -5.84 -7.23 -4.80
CA SER A 107 -6.45 -8.20 -5.71
C SER A 107 -6.69 -7.55 -7.07
N SER A 108 -6.22 -8.18 -8.15
CA SER A 108 -6.63 -7.84 -9.52
C SER A 108 -7.78 -8.76 -9.95
N LEU A 109 -8.86 -8.13 -10.43
CA LEU A 109 -10.15 -8.78 -10.70
C LEU A 109 -10.80 -8.13 -11.92
N ASP A 110 -10.98 -8.89 -13.00
CA ASP A 110 -11.69 -8.41 -14.20
C ASP A 110 -11.14 -7.09 -14.79
N GLY A 111 -9.82 -6.89 -14.69
CA GLY A 111 -9.14 -5.66 -15.12
C GLY A 111 -9.19 -4.49 -14.14
N GLY A 112 -9.85 -4.64 -12.99
CA GLY A 112 -9.83 -3.70 -11.87
C GLY A 112 -8.93 -4.16 -10.71
N TYR A 113 -8.87 -3.32 -9.68
CA TYR A 113 -8.12 -3.59 -8.44
C TYR A 113 -8.98 -3.36 -7.21
N ALA A 114 -8.74 -4.18 -6.19
CA ALA A 114 -9.29 -4.02 -4.86
C ALA A 114 -8.18 -4.06 -3.80
N PHE A 115 -8.28 -3.16 -2.84
CA PHE A 115 -7.43 -3.11 -1.65
C PHE A 115 -8.19 -3.63 -0.45
N HIS A 116 -7.56 -4.51 0.32
CA HIS A 116 -8.10 -5.04 1.55
C HIS A 116 -7.08 -4.97 2.68
N SER A 117 -7.57 -4.79 3.90
CA SER A 117 -6.77 -4.97 5.10
C SER A 117 -7.41 -5.98 6.05
N SER A 118 -6.61 -6.53 6.95
CA SER A 118 -7.04 -7.49 7.95
C SER A 118 -6.18 -7.38 9.20
N HIS A 119 -6.75 -7.73 10.35
CA HIS A 119 -6.00 -7.82 11.61
C HIS A 119 -5.38 -9.22 11.81
N ASP A 120 -6.02 -10.27 11.31
CA ASP A 120 -5.68 -11.67 11.55
C ASP A 120 -5.19 -12.42 10.30
N GLY A 121 -5.35 -11.82 9.11
CA GLY A 121 -5.04 -12.44 7.82
C GLY A 121 -6.12 -13.40 7.33
N VAL A 122 -7.26 -13.46 8.03
CA VAL A 122 -8.39 -14.35 7.76
C VAL A 122 -9.64 -13.55 7.37
N THR A 123 -9.99 -12.53 8.15
CA THR A 123 -11.16 -11.67 7.88
C THR A 123 -10.70 -10.37 7.23
N TRP A 124 -11.12 -10.12 5.98
CA TRP A 124 -10.64 -8.99 5.20
C TRP A 124 -11.71 -7.92 5.00
N ARG A 125 -11.33 -6.67 5.24
CA ARG A 125 -12.17 -5.50 5.02
C ARG A 125 -11.75 -4.81 3.73
N LEU A 126 -12.71 -4.55 2.86
CA LEU A 126 -12.50 -3.73 1.67
C LEU A 126 -12.13 -2.31 2.08
N GLN A 127 -11.02 -1.80 1.55
CA GLN A 127 -10.54 -0.43 1.74
C GLN A 127 -10.85 0.43 0.52
N ARG A 128 -10.65 -0.13 -0.68
CA ARG A 128 -10.86 0.60 -1.94
C ARG A 128 -11.08 -0.33 -3.11
N GLN A 129 -11.89 0.11 -4.07
CA GLN A 129 -12.01 -0.48 -5.41
C GLN A 129 -11.73 0.60 -6.45
N PHE A 130 -10.95 0.28 -7.49
CA PHE A 130 -10.54 1.27 -8.49
C PHE A 130 -9.96 0.59 -9.74
N THR A 131 -9.68 1.40 -10.76
CA THR A 131 -8.92 1.02 -11.96
C THR A 131 -7.67 1.88 -12.11
N LEU A 132 -6.68 1.32 -12.80
CA LEU A 132 -5.53 2.04 -13.35
C LEU A 132 -5.43 1.68 -14.83
N ASP A 133 -5.05 2.64 -15.65
CA ASP A 133 -4.85 2.40 -17.07
C ASP A 133 -3.52 1.66 -17.28
N GLY A 134 -3.49 0.71 -18.22
CA GLY A 134 -2.27 0.03 -18.67
C GLY A 134 -1.73 -1.06 -17.74
N PRO A 135 -0.67 -1.77 -18.17
CA PRO A 135 -0.04 -2.81 -17.37
C PRO A 135 0.68 -2.19 -16.16
N VAL A 136 0.65 -2.91 -15.04
CA VAL A 136 1.29 -2.50 -13.78
C VAL A 136 2.26 -3.57 -13.31
N ARG A 137 3.35 -3.14 -12.69
CA ARG A 137 4.13 -3.97 -11.77
C ARG A 137 3.50 -3.92 -10.39
N VAL A 138 3.75 -4.94 -9.58
CA VAL A 138 3.27 -5.03 -8.21
C VAL A 138 4.44 -5.24 -7.25
N GLY A 139 4.34 -4.75 -6.03
CA GLY A 139 5.45 -4.88 -5.08
C GLY A 139 5.23 -4.27 -3.72
N LEU A 140 6.35 -3.95 -3.08
CA LEU A 140 6.46 -3.47 -1.71
C LEU A 140 7.14 -2.09 -1.71
N GLU A 141 6.75 -1.24 -0.76
CA GLU A 141 7.25 0.13 -0.62
C GLU A 141 7.41 0.49 0.86
N VAL A 142 8.41 1.32 1.19
CA VAL A 142 8.67 1.82 2.54
C VAL A 142 9.03 3.30 2.53
N GLN A 143 8.42 4.07 3.44
CA GLN A 143 8.58 5.52 3.52
C GLN A 143 8.75 6.02 4.96
N SER A 144 9.42 7.17 5.09
CA SER A 144 9.59 7.95 6.32
C SER A 144 9.64 9.44 5.95
N PRO A 145 8.50 10.05 5.57
CA PRO A 145 8.46 11.37 4.93
C PRO A 145 8.98 12.52 5.81
N VAL A 146 8.73 12.46 7.12
CA VAL A 146 9.23 13.45 8.09
C VAL A 146 10.10 12.86 9.19
N GLY A 147 10.32 11.55 9.18
CA GLY A 147 11.25 10.87 10.07
C GLY A 147 12.67 10.80 9.52
N ASP A 148 13.54 10.17 10.32
CA ASP A 148 14.93 9.87 9.98
C ASP A 148 15.11 8.42 9.47
N GLY A 149 13.99 7.76 9.16
CA GLY A 149 13.91 6.37 8.72
C GLY A 149 13.12 5.50 9.69
N CYS A 150 12.55 4.42 9.17
CA CYS A 150 11.84 3.41 9.97
C CYS A 150 12.13 2.02 9.41
N GLU A 151 12.17 1.01 10.28
CA GLU A 151 12.22 -0.39 9.86
C GLU A 151 10.81 -0.90 9.53
N VAL A 152 10.70 -1.62 8.41
CA VAL A 152 9.46 -2.29 8.00
C VAL A 152 9.74 -3.77 7.75
N VAL A 153 8.94 -4.61 8.39
CA VAL A 153 8.98 -6.06 8.20
C VAL A 153 7.77 -6.51 7.40
N PHE A 154 8.03 -7.13 6.25
CA PHE A 154 7.05 -7.83 5.43
C PHE A 154 7.16 -9.34 5.65
N ASP A 155 6.17 -9.90 6.32
CA ASP A 155 6.03 -11.32 6.58
C ASP A 155 5.01 -11.96 5.64
N GLN A 156 5.19 -13.25 5.36
CA GLN A 156 4.21 -14.07 4.63
C GLN A 156 3.77 -13.43 3.30
N VAL A 157 4.71 -12.75 2.63
CA VAL A 157 4.50 -12.17 1.30
C VAL A 157 4.15 -13.28 0.33
N ARG A 158 2.98 -13.19 -0.32
CA ARG A 158 2.54 -14.12 -1.35
C ARG A 158 1.93 -13.37 -2.53
N LEU A 159 2.47 -13.61 -3.71
CA LEU A 159 1.91 -13.21 -5.00
C LEU A 159 1.44 -14.48 -5.71
N GLU A 160 0.13 -14.62 -5.92
CA GLU A 160 -0.50 -15.86 -6.38
C GLU A 160 -1.48 -15.56 -7.53
N ALA A 161 -1.42 -16.36 -8.60
CA ALA A 161 -2.39 -16.35 -9.70
C ALA A 161 -3.71 -16.99 -9.21
N SER A 162 -4.48 -16.22 -8.44
CA SER A 162 -5.73 -16.65 -7.83
C SER A 162 -6.74 -15.52 -7.89
N ARG A 163 -7.97 -15.87 -8.25
CA ARG A 163 -9.10 -14.93 -8.23
C ARG A 163 -9.64 -14.80 -6.82
N LEU A 164 -9.91 -13.56 -6.39
CA LEU A 164 -10.69 -13.29 -5.19
C LEU A 164 -12.14 -13.78 -5.40
N ALA A 165 -12.60 -14.67 -4.52
CA ALA A 165 -13.93 -15.27 -4.65
C ALA A 165 -15.07 -14.25 -4.48
N HIS A 166 -14.90 -13.27 -3.58
CA HIS A 166 -15.89 -12.24 -3.31
C HIS A 166 -15.23 -10.93 -2.89
N LEU A 167 -15.75 -9.79 -3.37
CA LEU A 167 -15.14 -8.47 -3.10
C LEU A 167 -15.12 -8.11 -1.62
N PHE A 168 -16.21 -8.44 -0.91
CA PHE A 168 -16.30 -8.31 0.54
C PHE A 168 -15.84 -9.62 1.19
N ASP A 169 -14.53 -9.81 1.30
CA ASP A 169 -13.87 -11.07 1.71
C ASP A 169 -13.72 -11.21 3.23
N GLY A 170 -14.84 -10.98 3.90
CA GLY A 170 -14.98 -10.89 5.34
C GLY A 170 -16.25 -10.11 5.69
N ARG A 171 -17.27 -10.27 4.82
CA ARG A 171 -18.57 -9.57 4.80
C ARG A 171 -19.03 -9.09 6.16
#